data_AF-A0A959USN4-F1
#
_entry.id   AF-A0A959USN4-F1
#
_cell.length_a   1.000
_cell.length_b   1.000
_cell.length_c   1.000
_cell.angle_alpha   90.00
_cell.angle_beta   90.00
_cell.angle_gamma   90.00
#
_symmetry.space_group_name_H-M   'P 1'
#
loop_
_entity.id
_entity.type
_entity.pdbx_description
1 polymer ?
#
loop_
_entity_poly.entity_id
_entity_poly.type
_entity_poly.pdbx_seq_one_letter_code
_entity_poly.pdbx_strand_id
1 'polypeptide(L)'
;MRALVLLLFVACSLVGRAQGTVTLFHSHEELLQGRGEDGGEFVDTRVHMGRQVLVLRQDGKEVKVPFKKLWGFSLNLMLFRVLEPDQVPLRVMLQGGLCYYEPGLAHLRMWRDSSTTAVVERGPLAYLSRDLSSPIIPAEFGSEEDPMRGDAFRREHPQFEQLFACIGKGEDVEHTRQCVVDFEVLLEQGPR
;
A
#
# COMPACT_ATOMS: atom_id res chain seq x y z
N MET A 1 56.67 -8.18 -29.85
CA MET A 1 55.49 -7.61 -30.55
C MET A 1 54.25 -7.96 -29.74
N ARG A 2 53.47 -6.96 -29.38
CA ARG A 2 52.39 -6.99 -28.38
C ARG A 2 51.16 -7.72 -28.92
N ALA A 3 50.67 -8.74 -28.20
CA ALA A 3 49.37 -9.35 -28.44
C ALA A 3 48.32 -8.64 -27.56
N LEU A 4 47.45 -7.87 -28.20
CA LEU A 4 46.33 -7.17 -27.59
C LEU A 4 45.13 -8.14 -27.53
N VAL A 5 44.89 -8.75 -26.38
CA VAL A 5 43.70 -9.60 -26.17
C VAL A 5 42.55 -8.70 -25.73
N LEU A 6 41.69 -8.35 -26.69
CA LEU A 6 40.43 -7.65 -26.47
C LEU A 6 39.42 -8.68 -25.91
N LEU A 7 39.37 -8.84 -24.59
CA LEU A 7 38.34 -9.64 -23.93
C LEU A 7 37.06 -8.79 -23.87
N LEU A 8 36.26 -8.86 -24.92
CA LEU A 8 34.91 -8.32 -24.96
C LEU A 8 34.08 -9.11 -23.94
N PHE A 9 33.96 -8.60 -22.71
CA PHE A 9 32.95 -9.06 -21.76
C PHE A 9 31.59 -8.69 -22.33
N VAL A 10 31.00 -9.62 -23.09
CA VAL A 10 29.57 -9.63 -23.39
C VAL A 10 28.88 -9.89 -22.05
N ALA A 11 28.66 -8.81 -21.29
CA ALA A 11 27.70 -8.80 -20.20
C ALA A 11 26.33 -8.98 -20.86
N CYS A 12 26.00 -10.24 -21.13
CA CYS A 12 24.69 -10.66 -21.59
C CYS A 12 23.69 -10.18 -20.55
N SER A 13 23.00 -9.10 -20.89
CA SER A 13 21.92 -8.52 -20.12
C SER A 13 20.80 -9.56 -20.06
N LEU A 14 20.89 -10.47 -19.09
CA LEU A 14 19.74 -11.11 -18.50
C LEU A 14 18.97 -10.01 -17.77
N VAL A 15 18.35 -9.12 -18.55
CA VAL A 15 17.19 -8.37 -18.13
C VAL A 15 16.07 -9.39 -18.08
N GLY A 16 16.16 -10.31 -17.11
CA GLY A 16 15.00 -11.02 -16.64
C GLY A 16 14.01 -9.93 -16.26
N ARG A 17 12.83 -9.94 -16.88
CA ARG A 17 11.73 -9.10 -16.40
C ARG A 17 11.64 -9.40 -14.91
N ALA A 18 11.94 -8.42 -14.07
CA ALA A 18 11.77 -8.54 -12.65
C ALA A 18 10.28 -8.74 -12.40
N GLN A 19 9.86 -10.01 -12.39
CA GLN A 19 8.52 -10.40 -12.00
C GLN A 19 8.40 -10.02 -10.53
N GLY A 20 7.36 -9.27 -10.19
CA GLY A 20 7.27 -8.66 -8.88
C GLY A 20 7.22 -9.73 -7.80
N THR A 21 8.28 -9.79 -6.99
CA THR A 21 8.37 -10.73 -5.87
C THR A 21 7.52 -10.22 -4.73
N VAL A 22 6.83 -11.15 -4.08
CA VAL A 22 5.96 -10.88 -2.95
C VAL A 22 6.57 -11.41 -1.68
N THR A 23 6.64 -10.56 -0.65
CA THR A 23 6.95 -10.99 0.71
C THR A 23 5.68 -10.87 1.56
N LEU A 24 5.28 -11.95 2.20
CA LEU A 24 4.08 -12.04 3.02
C LEU A 24 4.41 -11.78 4.49
N PHE A 25 3.56 -11.01 5.17
CA PHE A 25 3.68 -10.75 6.61
C PHE A 25 2.38 -11.15 7.31
N HIS A 26 2.48 -12.05 8.28
CA HIS A 26 1.37 -12.50 9.12
C HIS A 26 1.15 -11.62 10.34
N SER A 27 2.16 -10.80 10.70
CA SER A 27 2.05 -9.82 11.78
C SER A 27 2.85 -8.55 11.46
N HIS A 28 2.52 -7.45 12.16
CA HIS A 28 3.32 -6.22 12.11
C HIS A 28 4.76 -6.46 12.60
N GLU A 29 4.95 -7.35 13.58
CA GLU A 29 6.26 -7.67 14.13
C GLU A 29 7.17 -8.34 13.09
N GLU A 30 6.63 -9.21 12.24
CA GLU A 30 7.39 -9.79 11.12
C GLU A 30 7.87 -8.73 10.13
N LEU A 31 7.06 -7.71 9.85
CA LEU A 31 7.49 -6.57 9.04
C LEU A 31 8.65 -5.83 9.71
N LEU A 32 8.51 -5.46 10.99
CA LEU A 32 9.54 -4.70 11.72
C LEU A 32 10.88 -5.44 11.80
N GLN A 33 10.84 -6.77 11.85
CA GLN A 33 12.04 -7.61 11.94
C GLN A 33 12.57 -8.05 10.57
N GLY A 34 11.89 -7.72 9.48
CA GLY A 34 12.24 -8.19 8.14
C GLY A 34 12.12 -9.72 7.96
N ARG A 35 11.22 -10.37 8.71
CA ARG A 35 11.03 -11.83 8.75
C ARG A 35 9.78 -12.27 8.00
N GLY A 36 9.55 -11.75 6.80
CA GLY A 36 8.43 -12.17 5.96
C GLY A 36 8.67 -13.50 5.23
N GLU A 37 7.58 -14.17 4.86
CA GLU A 37 7.60 -15.39 4.03
C GLU A 37 7.75 -15.01 2.54
N ASP A 38 8.58 -15.74 1.79
CA ASP A 38 8.65 -15.59 0.34
C ASP A 38 7.39 -16.16 -0.33
N GLY A 39 6.55 -15.25 -0.84
CA GLY A 39 5.32 -15.58 -1.54
C GLY A 39 5.52 -15.96 -3.02
N GLY A 40 6.71 -15.77 -3.59
CA GLY A 40 6.97 -15.94 -5.01
C GLY A 40 6.50 -14.76 -5.87
N GLU A 41 6.09 -15.03 -7.10
CA GLU A 41 5.72 -13.96 -8.05
C GLU A 41 4.25 -13.58 -7.92
N PHE A 42 3.92 -12.28 -7.91
CA PHE A 42 2.54 -11.83 -8.03
C PHE A 42 1.95 -12.18 -9.41
N VAL A 43 0.76 -12.78 -9.40
CA VAL A 43 0.00 -13.10 -10.62
C VAL A 43 -1.25 -12.23 -10.73
N ASP A 44 -2.10 -12.22 -9.69
CA ASP A 44 -3.41 -11.58 -9.74
C ASP A 44 -4.03 -11.42 -8.33
N THR A 45 -5.18 -10.76 -8.25
CA THR A 45 -6.10 -10.84 -7.10
C THR A 45 -7.43 -11.40 -7.56
N ARG A 46 -8.00 -12.35 -6.83
CA ARG A 46 -9.27 -13.01 -7.22
C ARG A 46 -10.19 -13.21 -6.03
N VAL A 47 -11.47 -13.41 -6.31
CA VAL A 47 -12.43 -13.94 -5.32
C VAL A 47 -12.42 -15.47 -5.40
N HIS A 48 -12.17 -16.14 -4.27
CA HIS A 48 -12.25 -17.59 -4.15
C HIS A 48 -13.12 -17.96 -2.94
N MET A 49 -14.21 -18.69 -3.19
CA MET A 49 -15.20 -19.05 -2.16
C MET A 49 -15.69 -17.83 -1.35
N GLY A 50 -16.02 -16.74 -2.06
CA GLY A 50 -16.53 -15.49 -1.46
C GLY A 50 -15.47 -14.66 -0.72
N ARG A 51 -14.19 -15.03 -0.76
CA ARG A 51 -13.10 -14.29 -0.11
C ARG A 51 -12.10 -13.77 -1.12
N GLN A 52 -11.57 -12.58 -0.88
CA GLN A 52 -10.46 -12.05 -1.67
C GLN A 52 -9.17 -12.82 -1.36
N VAL A 53 -8.44 -13.20 -2.40
CA VAL A 53 -7.16 -13.90 -2.30
C VAL A 53 -6.13 -13.22 -3.19
N LEU A 54 -4.88 -13.23 -2.72
CA LEU A 54 -3.70 -12.98 -3.51
C LEU A 54 -3.34 -14.24 -4.29
N VAL A 55 -3.13 -14.13 -5.59
CA VAL A 55 -2.70 -15.24 -6.45
C VAL A 55 -1.22 -15.05 -6.76
N LEU A 56 -0.43 -16.04 -6.37
CA LEU A 56 1.02 -16.05 -6.49
C LEU A 56 1.48 -17.22 -7.34
N ARG A 57 2.67 -17.13 -7.93
CA ARG A 57 3.34 -18.26 -8.60
C ARG A 57 4.56 -18.68 -7.79
N GLN A 58 4.57 -19.94 -7.37
CA GLN A 58 5.67 -20.60 -6.69
C GLN A 58 5.99 -21.91 -7.43
N ASP A 59 7.25 -22.11 -7.80
CA ASP A 59 7.71 -23.31 -8.54
C ASP A 59 6.84 -23.66 -9.76
N GLY A 60 6.42 -22.63 -10.52
CA GLY A 60 5.58 -22.79 -11.70
C GLY A 60 4.09 -23.09 -11.42
N LYS A 61 3.65 -23.10 -10.16
CA LYS A 61 2.27 -23.38 -9.75
C LYS A 61 1.60 -22.15 -9.15
N GLU A 62 0.30 -21.97 -9.41
CA GLU A 62 -0.48 -20.92 -8.74
C GLU A 62 -0.82 -21.33 -7.30
N VAL A 63 -0.52 -20.45 -6.35
CA VAL A 63 -0.88 -20.55 -4.94
C VAL A 63 -1.82 -19.40 -4.59
N LYS A 64 -2.88 -19.69 -3.83
CA LYS A 64 -3.89 -18.72 -3.43
C LYS A 64 -3.76 -18.44 -1.93
N VAL A 65 -3.41 -17.21 -1.58
CA VAL A 65 -3.24 -16.76 -0.20
C VAL A 65 -4.41 -15.86 0.18
N PRO A 66 -5.30 -16.27 1.10
CA PRO A 66 -6.38 -15.41 1.57
C PRO A 66 -5.85 -14.20 2.34
N PHE A 67 -6.32 -12.98 2.02
CA PHE A 67 -5.88 -11.76 2.73
C PHE A 67 -6.14 -11.83 4.23
N LYS A 68 -7.20 -12.51 4.67
CA LYS A 68 -7.50 -12.74 6.10
C LYS A 68 -6.41 -13.47 6.89
N LYS A 69 -5.44 -14.09 6.22
CA LYS A 69 -4.31 -14.76 6.87
C LYS A 69 -3.09 -13.84 7.00
N LEU A 70 -3.16 -12.65 6.44
CA LEU A 70 -2.05 -11.71 6.33
C LEU A 70 -2.37 -10.48 7.18
N TRP A 71 -1.35 -9.96 7.83
CA TRP A 71 -1.35 -8.57 8.28
C TRP A 71 -1.08 -7.64 7.08
N GLY A 72 -0.18 -8.05 6.18
CA GLY A 72 0.20 -7.30 5.00
C GLY A 72 1.11 -8.10 4.07
N PHE A 73 1.59 -7.45 3.02
CA PHE A 73 2.62 -8.00 2.11
C PHE A 73 3.34 -6.87 1.40
N SER A 74 4.55 -7.12 0.90
CA SER A 74 5.24 -6.19 0.00
C SER A 74 5.33 -6.76 -1.41
N LEU A 75 5.14 -5.91 -2.42
CA LEU A 75 5.35 -6.21 -3.83
C LEU A 75 6.34 -5.19 -4.40
N ASN A 76 7.56 -5.61 -4.75
CA ASN A 76 8.61 -4.71 -5.24
C ASN A 76 8.77 -3.44 -4.39
N LEU A 77 8.96 -3.61 -3.08
CA LEU A 77 9.08 -2.54 -2.07
C LEU A 77 7.79 -1.76 -1.77
N MET A 78 6.72 -1.93 -2.56
CA MET A 78 5.42 -1.36 -2.21
C MET A 78 4.78 -2.17 -1.09
N LEU A 79 4.54 -1.54 0.06
CA LEU A 79 3.88 -2.18 1.19
C LEU A 79 2.35 -2.11 1.03
N PHE A 80 1.69 -3.23 1.32
CA PHE A 80 0.23 -3.34 1.40
C PHE A 80 -0.16 -3.84 2.79
N ARG A 81 -1.11 -3.17 3.42
CA ARG A 81 -1.68 -3.57 4.71
C ARG A 81 -3.11 -4.06 4.51
N VAL A 82 -3.50 -5.15 5.15
CA VAL A 82 -4.86 -5.68 5.04
C VAL A 82 -5.77 -4.92 6.01
N LEU A 83 -6.85 -4.33 5.47
CA LEU A 83 -7.90 -3.68 6.24
C LEU A 83 -8.81 -4.73 6.86
N GLU A 84 -9.00 -4.65 8.18
CA GLU A 84 -10.00 -5.43 8.91
C GLU A 84 -11.26 -4.59 9.16
N PRO A 85 -12.46 -5.18 9.15
CA PRO A 85 -12.76 -6.59 8.87
C PRO A 85 -12.93 -6.92 7.38
N ASP A 86 -12.81 -5.95 6.48
CA ASP A 86 -13.15 -6.06 5.05
C ASP A 86 -12.23 -6.98 4.24
N GLN A 87 -11.08 -7.35 4.79
CA GLN A 87 -10.08 -8.25 4.20
C GLN A 87 -9.64 -7.77 2.80
N VAL A 88 -9.43 -6.46 2.67
CA VAL A 88 -8.90 -5.82 1.46
C VAL A 88 -7.50 -5.28 1.68
N PRO A 89 -6.59 -5.42 0.71
CA PRO A 89 -5.32 -4.74 0.79
C PRO A 89 -5.50 -3.25 0.54
N LEU A 90 -4.78 -2.45 1.32
CA LEU A 90 -4.56 -1.02 1.10
C LEU A 90 -3.08 -0.81 0.83
N ARG A 91 -2.74 -0.07 -0.23
CA ARG A 91 -1.35 0.28 -0.51
C ARG A 91 -0.93 1.39 0.45
N VAL A 92 0.19 1.22 1.13
CA VAL A 92 0.82 2.29 1.91
C VAL A 92 1.47 3.26 0.93
N MET A 93 0.96 4.48 0.90
CA MET A 93 1.42 5.53 0.00
C MET A 93 2.46 6.42 0.67
N LEU A 94 2.28 6.67 1.97
CA LEU A 94 3.21 7.44 2.80
C LEU A 94 3.22 6.88 4.23
N GLN A 95 4.39 6.90 4.85
CA GLN A 95 4.62 6.60 6.26
C GLN A 95 5.55 7.66 6.86
N GLY A 96 5.01 8.51 7.72
CA GLY A 96 5.72 9.62 8.36
C GLY A 96 5.09 9.96 9.71
N GLY A 97 4.68 11.21 9.90
CA GLY A 97 3.87 11.64 11.06
C GLY A 97 2.55 10.88 11.18
N LEU A 98 2.03 10.38 10.05
CA LEU A 98 0.95 9.40 9.97
C LEU A 98 1.19 8.39 8.83
N CYS A 99 0.31 7.40 8.69
CA CYS A 99 0.26 6.53 7.52
C CYS A 99 -0.93 6.91 6.63
N TYR A 100 -0.65 7.10 5.34
CA TYR A 100 -1.66 7.34 4.31
C TYR A 100 -1.76 6.13 3.38
N TYR A 101 -2.98 5.71 3.09
CA TYR A 101 -3.25 4.55 2.26
C TYR A 101 -4.28 4.80 1.16
N GLU A 102 -4.19 3.99 0.11
CA GLU A 102 -5.13 3.95 -1.01
C GLU A 102 -5.63 2.53 -1.28
N PRO A 103 -6.75 2.37 -2.01
CA PRO A 103 -7.29 1.07 -2.40
C PRO A 103 -6.27 0.16 -3.10
N GLY A 104 -5.75 -0.83 -2.38
CA GLY A 104 -4.65 -1.67 -2.86
C GLY A 104 -5.04 -2.56 -4.04
N LEU A 105 -6.32 -2.97 -4.16
CA LEU A 105 -6.80 -3.73 -5.31
C LEU A 105 -6.66 -2.96 -6.63
N ALA A 106 -6.88 -1.64 -6.62
CA ALA A 106 -6.70 -0.80 -7.81
C ALA A 106 -5.22 -0.76 -8.23
N HIS A 107 -4.31 -0.56 -7.26
CA HIS A 107 -2.86 -0.58 -7.48
C HIS A 107 -2.34 -1.93 -7.99
N LEU A 108 -2.87 -3.05 -7.48
CA LEU A 108 -2.49 -4.40 -7.93
C LEU A 108 -2.95 -4.67 -9.37
N ARG A 109 -4.11 -4.14 -9.78
CA ARG A 109 -4.57 -4.20 -11.18
C ARG A 109 -3.72 -3.34 -12.09
N MET A 110 -3.41 -2.12 -11.68
CA MET A 110 -2.47 -1.24 -12.38
C MET A 110 -1.13 -1.94 -12.63
N TRP A 111 -0.60 -2.60 -11.59
CA TRP A 111 0.62 -3.39 -11.69
C TRP A 111 0.49 -4.55 -12.70
N ARG A 112 -0.56 -5.37 -12.57
CA ARG A 112 -0.81 -6.52 -13.45
C ARG A 112 -0.96 -6.11 -14.92
N ASP A 113 -1.73 -5.05 -15.15
CA ASP A 113 -2.12 -4.62 -16.50
C ASP A 113 -1.13 -3.61 -17.10
N SER A 114 -0.06 -3.26 -16.36
CA SER A 114 0.87 -2.19 -16.73
C SER A 114 0.16 -0.87 -17.06
N SER A 115 -0.90 -0.56 -16.30
CA SER A 115 -1.76 0.61 -16.46
C SER A 115 -1.43 1.68 -15.42
N THR A 116 -1.69 2.94 -15.75
CA THR A 116 -1.61 4.08 -14.81
C THR A 116 -2.95 4.38 -14.12
N THR A 117 -4.02 3.70 -14.51
CA THR A 117 -5.36 3.89 -13.95
C THR A 117 -6.04 2.56 -13.66
N ALA A 118 -6.87 2.55 -12.62
CA ALA A 118 -7.79 1.46 -12.31
C ALA A 118 -9.02 2.01 -11.60
N VAL A 119 -10.16 1.37 -11.82
CA VAL A 119 -11.41 1.70 -11.13
C VAL A 119 -11.36 1.14 -9.71
N VAL A 120 -11.69 1.98 -8.72
CA VAL A 120 -11.96 1.56 -7.35
C VAL A 120 -13.38 1.03 -7.29
N GLU A 121 -13.54 -0.26 -7.02
CA GLU A 121 -14.86 -0.91 -7.02
C GLU A 121 -15.62 -0.75 -5.70
N ARG A 122 -14.90 -0.54 -4.60
CA ARG A 122 -15.49 -0.51 -3.26
C ARG A 122 -14.63 0.24 -2.25
N GLY A 123 -15.31 0.85 -1.28
CA GLY A 123 -14.72 1.52 -0.13
C GLY A 123 -14.24 2.95 -0.43
N PRO A 124 -13.82 3.67 0.62
CA PRO A 124 -13.17 4.99 0.51
C PRO A 124 -12.01 5.01 -0.48
N LEU A 125 -11.78 6.18 -1.09
CA LEU A 125 -10.64 6.42 -1.99
C LEU A 125 -9.33 6.64 -1.24
N ALA A 126 -9.40 6.93 0.06
CA ALA A 126 -8.28 7.27 0.90
C ALA A 126 -8.51 6.80 2.35
N TYR A 127 -7.43 6.43 3.03
CA TYR A 127 -7.45 6.01 4.42
C TYR A 127 -6.25 6.59 5.18
N LEU A 128 -6.39 6.68 6.50
CA LEU A 128 -5.36 7.14 7.42
C LEU A 128 -5.21 6.17 8.60
N SER A 129 -4.02 6.14 9.19
CA SER A 129 -3.80 5.67 10.55
C SER A 129 -2.66 6.48 11.17
N ARG A 130 -2.54 6.45 12.50
CA ARG A 130 -1.41 7.10 13.19
C ARG A 130 -0.07 6.45 12.79
N ASP A 131 -0.03 5.13 12.73
CA ASP A 131 1.13 4.35 12.35
C ASP A 131 0.67 3.01 11.76
N LEU A 132 1.61 2.17 11.33
CA LEU A 132 1.33 0.85 10.73
C LEU A 132 0.67 -0.15 11.69
N SER A 133 0.74 0.06 13.00
CA SER A 133 0.09 -0.79 14.01
C SER A 133 -1.30 -0.32 14.39
N SER A 134 -1.55 0.99 14.27
CA SER A 134 -2.79 1.64 14.69
C SER A 134 -3.97 1.31 13.78
N PRO A 135 -5.23 1.41 14.25
CA PRO A 135 -6.41 1.21 13.42
C PRO A 135 -6.41 2.08 12.17
N ILE A 136 -6.86 1.52 11.04
CA ILE A 136 -7.05 2.24 9.79
C ILE A 136 -8.46 2.82 9.77
N ILE A 137 -8.57 4.10 9.41
CA ILE A 137 -9.84 4.79 9.25
C ILE A 137 -9.97 5.38 7.83
N PRO A 138 -11.19 5.54 7.31
CA PRO A 138 -11.43 6.34 6.11
C PRO A 138 -10.91 7.77 6.29
N ALA A 139 -10.31 8.33 5.24
CA ALA A 139 -9.87 9.73 5.20
C ALA A 139 -11.03 10.65 4.75
N GLU A 140 -12.19 10.52 5.37
CA GLU A 140 -13.39 11.27 5.03
C GLU A 140 -13.80 12.05 6.28
N PHE A 141 -13.68 13.38 6.26
CA PHE A 141 -13.92 14.21 7.45
C PHE A 141 -15.04 15.21 7.21
N GLY A 142 -15.98 15.25 8.16
CA GLY A 142 -17.09 16.19 8.10
C GLY A 142 -18.20 15.82 7.11
N SER A 143 -18.30 14.57 6.66
CA SER A 143 -19.46 14.08 5.92
C SER A 143 -20.74 14.27 6.76
N GLU A 144 -21.82 14.74 6.12
CA GLU A 144 -23.13 14.87 6.77
C GLU A 144 -23.79 13.51 7.00
N GLU A 145 -23.40 12.50 6.22
CA GLU A 145 -23.99 11.17 6.26
C GLU A 145 -23.49 10.34 7.44
N ASP A 146 -22.25 10.57 7.88
CA ASP A 146 -21.66 9.93 9.05
C ASP A 146 -20.71 10.88 9.78
N PRO A 147 -21.25 11.84 10.55
CA PRO A 147 -20.43 12.80 11.28
C PRO A 147 -19.56 12.14 12.35
N MET A 148 -19.86 10.90 12.77
CA MET A 148 -19.09 10.18 13.78
C MET A 148 -17.86 9.48 13.18
N ARG A 149 -17.83 9.29 11.85
CA ARG A 149 -16.69 8.69 11.15
C ARG A 149 -15.49 9.65 11.20
N GLY A 150 -14.41 9.21 11.82
CA GLY A 150 -13.19 10.00 12.01
C GLY A 150 -13.18 10.88 13.27
N ASP A 151 -14.31 11.17 13.91
CA ASP A 151 -14.39 12.04 15.09
C ASP A 151 -13.55 11.55 16.27
N ALA A 152 -13.56 10.24 16.53
CA ALA A 152 -12.72 9.65 17.56
C ALA A 152 -11.22 9.87 17.26
N PHE A 153 -10.82 9.59 16.03
CA PHE A 153 -9.44 9.78 15.57
C PHE A 153 -9.00 11.25 15.65
N ARG A 154 -9.90 12.19 15.30
CA ARG A 154 -9.65 13.64 15.43
C ARG A 154 -9.42 14.05 16.88
N ARG A 155 -10.26 13.57 17.80
CA ARG A 155 -10.11 13.84 19.24
C ARG A 155 -8.84 13.23 19.82
N GLU A 156 -8.44 12.05 19.36
CA GLU A 156 -7.22 11.37 19.80
C GLU A 156 -5.95 11.98 19.21
N HIS A 157 -6.06 12.69 18.07
CA HIS A 157 -4.94 13.26 17.34
C HIS A 157 -5.17 14.73 16.97
N PRO A 158 -5.35 15.64 17.96
CA PRO A 158 -5.60 17.06 17.70
C PRO A 158 -4.45 17.76 16.96
N GLN A 159 -3.23 17.20 17.01
CA GLN A 159 -2.08 17.70 16.25
C GLN A 159 -2.25 17.54 14.72
N PHE A 160 -3.24 16.78 14.25
CA PHE A 160 -3.54 16.57 12.82
C PHE A 160 -4.68 17.48 12.31
N GLU A 161 -5.15 18.44 13.12
CA GLU A 161 -6.35 19.24 12.78
C GLU A 161 -6.21 20.00 11.45
N GLN A 162 -5.02 20.50 11.12
CA GLN A 162 -4.79 21.17 9.84
C GLN A 162 -4.98 20.23 8.64
N LEU A 163 -4.59 18.96 8.78
CA LEU A 163 -4.83 17.94 7.75
C LEU A 163 -6.32 17.65 7.62
N PHE A 164 -7.03 17.44 8.74
CA PHE A 164 -8.45 17.16 8.73
C PHE A 164 -9.26 18.28 8.07
N ALA A 165 -8.88 19.53 8.34
CA ALA A 165 -9.46 20.70 7.67
C ALA A 165 -9.17 20.76 6.17
N CYS A 166 -7.99 20.28 5.73
CA CYS A 166 -7.58 20.26 4.32
C CYS A 166 -8.34 19.20 3.51
N ILE A 167 -8.40 17.97 4.02
CA ILE A 167 -9.06 16.84 3.34
C ILE A 167 -10.56 17.14 3.17
N GLY A 168 -11.20 17.68 4.22
CA GLY A 168 -12.60 18.13 4.17
C GLY A 168 -13.58 17.04 3.68
N LYS A 169 -14.66 17.50 3.01
CA LYS A 169 -15.74 16.66 2.45
C LYS A 169 -15.44 16.07 1.05
N GLY A 170 -14.21 16.17 0.56
CA GLY A 170 -13.89 15.94 -0.85
C GLY A 170 -13.47 14.51 -1.18
N GLU A 171 -14.06 13.95 -2.24
CA GLU A 171 -13.76 12.62 -2.80
C GLU A 171 -12.54 12.61 -3.75
N ASP A 172 -11.86 13.75 -3.94
CA ASP A 172 -10.71 13.80 -4.86
C ASP A 172 -9.45 13.25 -4.19
N VAL A 173 -8.98 12.10 -4.70
CA VAL A 173 -7.76 11.44 -4.24
C VAL A 173 -6.52 12.33 -4.46
N GLU A 174 -6.48 13.13 -5.53
CA GLU A 174 -5.31 13.98 -5.81
C GLU A 174 -5.23 15.14 -4.81
N HIS A 175 -6.37 15.77 -4.50
CA HIS A 175 -6.44 16.76 -3.41
C HIS A 175 -6.02 16.16 -2.07
N THR A 176 -6.51 14.95 -1.75
CA THR A 176 -6.14 14.26 -0.50
C THR A 176 -4.64 13.98 -0.42
N ARG A 177 -4.02 13.51 -1.53
CA ARG A 177 -2.57 13.32 -1.62
C ARG A 177 -1.82 14.62 -1.35
N GLN A 178 -2.25 15.72 -1.97
CA GLN A 178 -1.62 17.02 -1.78
C GLN A 178 -1.71 17.48 -0.32
N CYS A 179 -2.88 17.36 0.32
CA CYS A 179 -3.06 17.67 1.74
C CYS A 179 -2.11 16.85 2.64
N VAL A 180 -1.96 15.55 2.39
CA VAL A 180 -1.06 14.68 3.16
C VAL A 180 0.40 15.11 2.98
N VAL A 181 0.83 15.38 1.74
CA VAL A 181 2.20 15.82 1.44
C VAL A 181 2.50 17.15 2.13
N ASP A 182 1.62 18.14 1.98
CA ASP A 182 1.80 19.45 2.60
C ASP A 182 1.85 19.36 4.12
N PHE A 183 1.02 18.50 4.71
CA PHE A 183 1.00 18.27 6.14
C PHE A 183 2.32 17.65 6.66
N GLU A 184 2.87 16.64 5.98
CA GLU A 184 4.15 16.05 6.36
C GLU A 184 5.30 17.05 6.27
N VAL A 185 5.33 17.90 5.23
CA VAL A 185 6.30 18.99 5.12
C VAL A 185 6.21 19.96 6.29
N LEU A 186 5.00 20.27 6.77
CA LEU A 186 4.81 21.13 7.93
C LEU A 186 5.33 20.48 9.22
N LEU A 187 5.17 19.16 9.38
CA LEU A 187 5.72 18.44 10.54
C LEU A 187 7.25 18.46 10.56
N GLU A 188 7.89 18.30 9.40
CA GLU A 188 9.36 18.31 9.29
C GLU A 188 9.96 19.69 9.62
N GLN A 189 9.25 20.78 9.32
CA GLN A 189 9.73 22.14 9.58
C GLN A 189 9.62 22.56 11.06
N GLY A 190 8.89 21.81 11.87
CA GLY A 190 8.60 22.14 13.28
C GLY A 190 7.70 23.37 13.45
N PRO A 191 7.19 23.61 14.68
CA PRO A 191 6.46 24.84 14.96
C PRO A 191 7.41 26.04 14.79
N ARG A 192 7.06 26.94 13.87
CA ARG A 192 7.74 28.24 13.73
C ARG A 192 7.44 29.15 14.91
#